data_AF-A0A4R8VG61-F1
#
_entry.id   AF-A0A4R8VG61-F1
#
_cell.length_a   1.000
_cell.length_b   1.000
_cell.length_c   1.000
_cell.angle_alpha   90.00
_cell.angle_beta   90.00
_cell.angle_gamma   90.00
#
_symmetry.space_group_name_H-M   'P 1'
#
loop_
_entity.id
_entity.type
_entity.pdbx_description
1 polymer ?
#
loop_
_entity_poly.entity_id
_entity_poly.type
_entity_poly.pdbx_seq_one_letter_code
_entity_poly.pdbx_strand_id
1 'polypeptide(L)'
;MPEQETAQVPDELLKSPDDNHNSLADQPDLEVPEGRVGSESSLTRVCSSCSVQSQTQGEFCPNCGKGFLKVNAWKNRRVRVTAIVIAAVVLLGGASAAIAMTIAHNDEVVAAEASAKAAKVEKESAAARLAASVKAQEVADDAERAVRLSMVGEVEGSITTDAQKKVSEETLEGPILRSSCTPLGGGSTDDLTALTTTYSCIAISTENADGTASGYRFSATVNWNDGSYTWHLGD
;
A
#
# COMPACT_ATOMS: atom_id res chain seq x y z
N MET A 1 -9.49 9.91 -35.83
CA MET A 1 -10.16 8.97 -34.92
C MET A 1 -9.03 8.21 -34.22
N PRO A 2 -8.74 8.46 -32.93
CA PRO A 2 -7.59 7.83 -32.30
C PRO A 2 -7.98 6.42 -31.82
N GLU A 3 -7.18 5.45 -32.25
CA GLU A 3 -7.23 4.07 -31.79
C GLU A 3 -6.73 4.02 -30.34
N GLN A 4 -7.54 3.40 -29.47
CA GLN A 4 -7.19 3.22 -28.06
C GLN A 4 -6.34 1.96 -27.92
N GLU A 5 -5.06 2.17 -27.63
CA GLU A 5 -4.13 1.11 -27.24
C GLU A 5 -4.39 0.74 -25.77
N THR A 6 -4.86 -0.49 -25.56
CA THR A 6 -5.15 -1.04 -24.23
C THR A 6 -3.84 -1.41 -23.54
N ALA A 7 -3.45 -0.62 -22.55
CA ALA A 7 -2.36 -0.95 -21.64
C ALA A 7 -2.73 -2.19 -20.79
N GLN A 8 -2.03 -3.29 -21.03
CA GLN A 8 -2.07 -4.50 -20.22
C GLN A 8 -1.33 -4.23 -18.90
N VAL A 9 -2.04 -4.30 -17.77
CA VAL A 9 -1.46 -4.20 -16.42
C VAL A 9 -0.99 -5.59 -15.97
N PRO A 10 0.21 -5.76 -15.40
CA PRO A 10 0.67 -7.06 -14.92
C PRO A 10 -0.05 -7.51 -13.64
N ASP A 11 -0.47 -8.78 -13.67
CA ASP A 11 -1.28 -9.51 -12.69
C ASP A 11 -0.39 -10.19 -11.63
N GLU A 12 0.31 -9.41 -10.80
CA GLU A 12 1.25 -10.00 -9.83
C GLU A 12 1.25 -9.38 -8.42
N LEU A 13 0.12 -8.83 -7.96
CA LEU A 13 0.07 -8.21 -6.61
C LEU A 13 -1.20 -8.49 -5.80
N LEU A 14 -1.77 -9.68 -5.99
CA LEU A 14 -2.78 -10.25 -5.07
C LEU A 14 -2.18 -11.45 -4.32
N LYS A 15 -1.33 -11.17 -3.33
CA LYS A 15 -0.99 -12.12 -2.28
C LYS A 15 -1.55 -11.59 -0.97
N SER A 16 -2.75 -12.04 -0.65
CA SER A 16 -3.44 -11.78 0.60
C SER A 16 -2.61 -12.29 1.79
N PRO A 17 -2.49 -11.53 2.88
CA PRO A 17 -1.93 -12.05 4.12
C PRO A 17 -2.95 -12.97 4.80
N ASP A 18 -2.49 -14.19 5.09
CA ASP A 18 -3.23 -15.30 5.68
C ASP A 18 -3.92 -14.96 7.01
N ASP A 19 -5.10 -15.54 7.14
CA ASP A 19 -6.02 -15.51 8.27
C ASP A 19 -5.40 -16.02 9.57
N ASN A 20 -5.31 -15.13 10.55
CA ASN A 20 -4.97 -15.44 11.93
C ASN A 20 -6.22 -15.99 12.65
N HIS A 21 -6.49 -17.29 12.50
CA HIS A 21 -7.55 -17.98 13.25
C HIS A 21 -7.13 -18.17 14.70
N ASN A 22 -7.62 -17.27 15.55
CA ASN A 22 -7.56 -17.32 17.00
C ASN A 22 -8.43 -18.49 17.51
N SER A 23 -7.79 -19.61 17.83
CA SER A 23 -8.40 -20.81 18.42
C SER A 23 -8.85 -20.52 19.85
N LEU A 24 -10.14 -20.21 19.99
CA LEU A 24 -10.82 -19.95 21.25
C LEU A 24 -11.59 -21.21 21.68
N ALA A 25 -10.93 -22.14 22.41
CA ALA A 25 -11.62 -23.18 23.19
C ALA A 25 -10.61 -23.98 24.04
N ASP A 26 -10.29 -23.50 25.24
CA ASP A 26 -9.86 -24.37 26.35
C ASP A 26 -10.13 -23.61 27.65
N GLN A 27 -11.27 -23.91 28.30
CA GLN A 27 -11.49 -23.56 29.69
C GLN A 27 -11.86 -24.84 30.45
N PRO A 28 -11.22 -25.09 31.60
CA PRO A 28 -11.27 -26.39 32.28
C PRO A 28 -12.59 -26.65 33.01
N ASP A 29 -12.99 -27.92 32.96
CA ASP A 29 -14.10 -28.51 33.70
C ASP A 29 -13.98 -28.26 35.21
N LEU A 30 -14.98 -27.54 35.74
CA LEU A 30 -15.23 -27.41 37.17
C LEU A 30 -15.98 -28.66 37.65
N GLU A 31 -15.23 -29.60 38.21
CA GLU A 31 -15.75 -30.77 38.91
C GLU A 31 -16.60 -30.33 40.12
N VAL A 32 -17.90 -30.63 40.06
CA VAL A 32 -18.84 -30.49 41.17
C VAL A 32 -18.79 -31.77 42.01
N PRO A 33 -18.39 -31.73 43.30
CA PRO A 33 -18.43 -32.92 44.13
C PRO A 33 -19.86 -33.26 44.54
N GLU A 34 -20.31 -34.45 44.11
CA GLU A 34 -21.52 -35.13 44.53
C GLU A 34 -21.51 -35.44 46.03
N GLY A 35 -22.62 -35.10 46.69
CA GLY A 35 -22.85 -35.36 48.10
C GLY A 35 -23.06 -36.84 48.42
N ARG A 36 -22.57 -37.27 49.59
CA ARG A 36 -23.01 -38.49 50.27
C ARG A 36 -23.26 -38.24 51.76
N VAL A 37 -24.56 -38.15 52.05
CA VAL A 37 -25.31 -38.77 53.16
C VAL A 37 -24.48 -39.11 54.41
N GLY A 38 -24.44 -38.19 55.36
CA GLY A 38 -24.03 -38.45 56.73
C GLY A 38 -25.20 -38.99 57.54
N SER A 39 -25.00 -40.13 58.18
CA SER A 39 -25.91 -40.79 59.09
C SER A 39 -26.30 -39.87 60.25
N GLU A 40 -27.58 -39.53 60.37
CA GLU A 40 -28.13 -38.73 61.46
C GLU A 40 -28.02 -39.49 62.79
N SER A 41 -26.94 -39.23 63.51
CA SER A 41 -26.87 -39.47 64.96
C SER A 41 -27.64 -38.34 65.63
N SER A 42 -28.73 -38.68 66.32
CA SER A 42 -29.54 -37.75 67.09
C SER A 42 -28.70 -37.12 68.21
N LEU A 43 -28.13 -35.94 67.93
CA LEU A 43 -27.41 -35.14 68.92
C LEU A 43 -28.37 -34.75 70.04
N THR A 44 -28.16 -35.33 71.22
CA THR A 44 -28.85 -34.92 72.44
C THR A 44 -28.49 -33.47 72.75
N ARG A 45 -29.48 -32.56 72.67
CA ARG A 45 -29.30 -31.14 73.01
C ARG A 45 -29.96 -30.87 74.37
N VAL A 46 -29.27 -30.12 75.23
CA VAL A 46 -29.82 -29.61 76.50
C VAL A 46 -30.46 -28.25 76.23
N CYS A 47 -31.74 -28.09 76.53
CA CYS A 47 -32.38 -26.79 76.42
C CYS A 47 -31.81 -25.83 77.48
N SER A 48 -31.22 -24.71 77.06
CA SER A 48 -30.66 -23.71 77.99
C SER A 48 -31.71 -23.05 78.91
N SER A 49 -33.00 -23.15 78.59
CA SER A 49 -34.07 -22.49 79.34
C SER A 49 -34.80 -23.40 80.33
N CYS A 50 -34.90 -24.70 80.07
CA CYS A 50 -35.57 -25.65 80.97
C CYS A 50 -34.68 -26.83 81.41
N SER A 51 -33.43 -26.86 80.95
CA SER A 51 -32.41 -27.87 81.27
C SER A 51 -32.77 -29.32 80.92
N VAL A 52 -33.85 -29.56 80.17
CA VAL A 52 -34.23 -30.90 79.72
C VAL A 52 -33.37 -31.32 78.51
N GLN A 53 -32.87 -32.56 78.55
CA GLN A 53 -32.23 -33.22 77.41
C GLN A 53 -33.30 -33.83 76.51
N SER A 54 -33.30 -33.43 75.24
CA SER A 54 -34.17 -34.00 74.22
C SER A 54 -33.37 -34.34 72.98
N GLN A 55 -33.58 -35.54 72.44
CA GLN A 55 -33.14 -35.89 71.10
C GLN A 55 -34.19 -35.37 70.12
N THR A 56 -33.92 -34.21 69.50
CA THR A 56 -34.80 -33.61 68.49
C THR A 56 -33.96 -32.96 67.40
N GLN A 57 -34.41 -33.09 66.16
CA GLN A 57 -33.84 -32.38 65.01
C GLN A 57 -34.43 -30.96 64.86
N GLY A 58 -35.52 -30.65 65.57
CA GLY A 58 -36.18 -29.35 65.51
C GLY A 58 -35.38 -28.23 66.17
N GLU A 59 -35.50 -27.00 65.66
CA GLU A 59 -34.85 -25.82 66.23
C GLU A 59 -35.41 -25.41 67.61
N PHE A 60 -36.57 -25.95 68.00
CA PHE A 60 -37.29 -25.60 69.22
C PHE A 60 -37.35 -26.76 70.21
N CYS A 61 -37.23 -26.43 71.50
CA CYS A 61 -37.34 -27.40 72.58
C CYS A 61 -38.79 -27.89 72.72
N PRO A 62 -39.07 -29.20 72.66
CA PRO A 62 -40.45 -29.72 72.73
C PRO A 62 -41.10 -29.51 74.10
N ASN A 63 -40.31 -29.32 75.17
CA ASN A 63 -40.85 -29.17 76.52
C ASN A 63 -41.28 -27.73 76.85
N CYS A 64 -40.64 -26.72 76.25
CA CYS A 64 -40.92 -25.31 76.58
C CYS A 64 -41.09 -24.38 75.36
N GLY A 65 -40.95 -24.90 74.14
CA GLY A 65 -41.14 -24.17 72.89
C GLY A 65 -40.03 -23.18 72.51
N LYS A 66 -38.98 -23.00 73.32
CA LYS A 66 -37.90 -22.04 73.02
C LYS A 66 -36.84 -22.63 72.08
N GLY A 67 -36.30 -21.78 71.21
CA GLY A 67 -35.21 -22.15 70.29
C GLY A 67 -33.92 -22.54 71.02
N PHE A 68 -33.18 -23.52 70.50
CA PHE A 68 -31.88 -23.94 71.08
C PHE A 68 -30.77 -22.90 70.88
N LEU A 69 -30.91 -21.97 69.92
CA LEU A 69 -29.89 -20.99 69.57
C LEU A 69 -30.27 -19.58 70.07
N LYS A 70 -29.39 -18.96 70.87
CA LYS A 70 -29.43 -17.51 71.10
C LYS A 70 -28.78 -16.82 69.90
N VAL A 71 -29.58 -16.25 69.01
CA VAL A 71 -29.06 -15.35 67.96
C VAL A 71 -28.56 -14.05 68.61
N ASN A 72 -27.24 -13.84 68.60
CA ASN A 72 -26.62 -12.61 69.09
C ASN A 72 -26.92 -11.44 68.14
N ALA A 73 -28.01 -10.72 68.39
CA ALA A 73 -28.49 -9.58 67.59
C ALA A 73 -27.48 -8.42 67.46
N TRP A 74 -26.47 -8.34 68.32
CA TRP A 74 -25.53 -7.22 68.38
C TRP A 74 -24.47 -7.20 67.26
N LYS A 75 -24.21 -8.33 66.60
CA LYS A 75 -23.20 -8.42 65.52
C LYS A 75 -23.66 -7.79 64.19
N ASN A 76 -24.97 -7.64 63.98
CA ASN A 76 -25.55 -7.19 62.70
C ASN A 76 -25.52 -5.67 62.48
N ARG A 77 -25.36 -4.87 63.54
CA ARG A 77 -25.38 -3.40 63.42
C ARG A 77 -24.07 -2.85 62.85
N ARG A 78 -22.93 -3.48 63.17
CA ARG A 78 -21.61 -3.07 62.66
C ARG A 78 -21.45 -3.40 61.18
N VAL A 79 -21.91 -4.58 60.75
CA VAL A 79 -21.82 -5.03 59.35
C VAL A 79 -22.61 -4.12 58.40
N ARG A 80 -23.80 -3.65 58.81
CA ARG A 80 -24.61 -2.73 57.99
C ARG A 80 -23.94 -1.38 57.78
N VAL A 81 -23.27 -0.83 58.81
CA VAL A 81 -22.59 0.46 58.70
C VAL A 81 -21.36 0.33 57.78
N THR A 82 -20.58 -0.75 57.91
CA THR A 82 -19.42 -0.98 57.04
C THR A 82 -19.83 -1.12 55.58
N ALA A 83 -20.94 -1.81 55.29
CA ALA A 83 -21.45 -1.97 53.94
C ALA A 83 -21.85 -0.64 53.28
N ILE A 84 -22.48 0.28 54.03
CA ILE A 84 -22.89 1.59 53.52
C ILE A 84 -21.66 2.47 53.22
N VAL A 85 -20.65 2.45 54.09
CA VAL A 85 -19.42 3.23 53.90
C VAL A 85 -18.66 2.74 52.65
N ILE A 86 -18.54 1.43 52.45
CA ILE A 86 -17.90 0.87 51.25
C ILE A 86 -18.67 1.27 49.99
N ALA A 87 -20.00 1.18 50.01
CA ALA A 87 -20.82 1.59 48.87
C ALA A 87 -20.66 3.09 48.53
N ALA A 88 -20.61 3.95 49.55
CA ALA A 88 -20.39 5.39 49.35
C ALA A 88 -18.99 5.70 48.77
N VAL A 89 -17.95 4.99 49.24
CA VAL A 89 -16.58 5.15 48.71
C VAL A 89 -16.47 4.67 47.26
N VAL A 90 -17.15 3.57 46.89
CA VAL A 90 -17.17 3.08 45.50
C VAL A 90 -17.90 4.06 44.58
N LEU A 91 -19.02 4.64 45.02
CA LEU A 91 -19.76 5.62 44.21
C LEU A 91 -18.99 6.93 44.03
N LEU A 92 -18.25 7.38 45.05
CA LEU A 92 -17.44 8.60 44.95
C LEU A 92 -16.08 8.36 44.25
N GLY A 93 -15.50 7.16 44.37
CA GLY A 93 -14.21 6.80 43.77
C GLY A 93 -14.31 6.27 42.33
N GLY A 94 -15.47 5.74 41.91
CA GLY A 94 -15.64 5.13 40.58
C GLY A 94 -15.73 6.13 39.42
N ALA A 95 -16.07 7.39 39.68
CA ALA A 95 -16.28 8.39 38.63
C ALA A 95 -14.98 8.93 38.00
N SER A 96 -13.84 8.86 38.69
CA SER A 96 -12.56 9.38 38.19
C SER A 96 -11.91 8.51 37.12
N ALA A 97 -12.11 7.19 37.16
CA ALA A 97 -11.53 6.26 36.20
C ALA A 97 -12.12 6.40 34.78
N ALA A 98 -13.42 6.69 34.67
CA ALA A 98 -14.10 6.84 33.38
C ALA A 98 -13.65 8.10 32.62
N ILE A 99 -13.39 9.20 33.34
CA ILE A 99 -12.98 10.48 32.73
C ILE A 99 -11.55 10.36 32.17
N ALA A 100 -10.64 9.70 32.87
CA ALA A 100 -9.27 9.48 32.41
C ALA A 100 -9.21 8.61 31.13
N MET A 101 -10.05 7.58 31.05
CA MET A 101 -10.11 6.69 29.88
C MET A 101 -10.62 7.41 28.62
N THR A 102 -11.57 8.33 28.76
CA THR A 102 -12.15 9.07 27.63
C THR A 102 -11.15 10.07 27.04
N ILE A 103 -10.34 10.72 27.89
CA ILE A 103 -9.29 11.67 27.45
C ILE A 103 -8.20 10.92 26.68
N ALA A 104 -7.72 9.79 27.21
CA ALA A 104 -6.71 8.97 26.54
C ALA A 104 -7.16 8.46 25.16
N HIS A 105 -8.44 8.08 25.01
CA HIS A 105 -8.99 7.63 23.74
C HIS A 105 -9.09 8.76 22.70
N ASN A 106 -9.50 9.97 23.13
CA ASN A 106 -9.57 11.12 22.22
C ASN A 106 -8.19 11.53 21.70
N ASP A 107 -7.17 11.49 22.54
CA ASP A 107 -5.79 11.82 22.14
C ASP A 107 -5.24 10.79 21.12
N GLU A 108 -5.54 9.50 21.32
CA GLU A 108 -5.14 8.44 20.39
C GLU A 108 -5.80 8.61 19.01
N VAL A 109 -7.09 8.91 18.95
CA VAL A 109 -7.81 9.13 17.69
C VAL A 109 -7.27 10.36 16.96
N VAL A 110 -7.02 11.46 17.67
CA VAL A 110 -6.44 12.68 17.07
C VAL A 110 -5.03 12.42 16.55
N ALA A 111 -4.19 11.69 17.30
CA ALA A 111 -2.86 11.29 16.86
C ALA A 111 -2.90 10.37 15.63
N ALA A 112 -3.80 9.39 15.61
CA ALA A 112 -4.01 8.50 14.48
C ALA A 112 -4.45 9.26 13.22
N GLU A 113 -5.42 10.18 13.34
CA GLU A 113 -5.85 11.01 12.21
C GLU A 113 -4.73 11.92 11.69
N ALA A 114 -3.94 12.53 12.59
CA ALA A 114 -2.82 13.37 12.21
C ALA A 114 -1.76 12.57 11.44
N SER A 115 -1.43 11.36 11.90
CA SER A 115 -0.51 10.47 11.20
C SER A 115 -1.05 10.03 9.85
N ALA A 116 -2.35 9.73 9.75
CA ALA A 116 -2.99 9.33 8.50
C ALA A 116 -3.02 10.49 7.49
N LYS A 117 -3.29 11.72 7.94
CA LYS A 117 -3.22 12.94 7.11
C LYS A 117 -1.80 13.20 6.64
N ALA A 118 -0.82 13.10 7.53
CA ALA A 118 0.60 13.27 7.18
C ALA A 118 1.06 12.21 6.15
N ALA A 119 0.66 10.95 6.33
CA ALA A 119 0.96 9.87 5.39
C ALA A 119 0.28 10.08 4.02
N LYS A 120 -0.94 10.63 3.97
CA LYS A 120 -1.59 10.99 2.70
C LYS A 120 -0.86 12.12 1.98
N VAL A 121 -0.53 13.19 2.70
CA VAL A 121 0.23 14.31 2.14
C VAL A 121 1.60 13.87 1.63
N GLU A 122 2.28 12.99 2.36
CA GLU A 122 3.56 12.41 1.93
C GLU A 122 3.40 11.63 0.62
N LYS A 123 2.43 10.71 0.54
CA LYS A 123 2.15 9.92 -0.67
C LYS A 123 1.79 10.80 -1.86
N GLU A 124 0.92 11.78 -1.67
CA GLU A 124 0.55 12.74 -2.71
C GLU A 124 1.76 13.56 -3.18
N SER A 125 2.60 14.00 -2.24
CA SER A 125 3.83 14.72 -2.57
C SER A 125 4.85 13.86 -3.32
N ALA A 126 4.98 12.58 -2.97
CA ALA A 126 5.85 11.63 -3.64
C ALA A 126 5.35 11.33 -5.06
N ALA A 127 4.04 11.12 -5.23
CA ALA A 127 3.41 10.95 -6.53
C ALA A 127 3.57 12.20 -7.41
N ALA A 128 3.39 13.40 -6.84
CA ALA A 128 3.58 14.66 -7.55
C ALA A 128 5.05 14.87 -7.99
N ARG A 129 6.02 14.52 -7.15
CA ARG A 129 7.45 14.56 -7.51
C ARG A 129 7.79 13.57 -8.63
N LEU A 130 7.26 12.35 -8.56
CA LEU A 130 7.45 11.35 -9.61
C LEU A 130 6.86 11.84 -10.94
N ALA A 131 5.61 12.32 -10.93
CA ALA A 131 4.96 12.86 -12.12
C ALA A 131 5.72 14.05 -12.71
N ALA A 132 6.24 14.96 -11.86
CA ALA A 132 7.07 16.07 -12.31
C ALA A 132 8.39 15.59 -12.94
N SER A 133 9.02 14.56 -12.38
CA SER A 133 10.26 13.98 -12.93
C SER A 133 10.04 13.28 -14.27
N VAL A 134 8.96 12.50 -14.42
CA VAL A 134 8.60 11.87 -15.70
C VAL A 134 8.35 12.93 -16.77
N LYS A 135 7.56 13.95 -16.46
CA LYS A 135 7.30 15.04 -17.40
C LYS A 135 8.58 15.81 -17.78
N ALA A 136 9.49 16.02 -16.82
CA ALA A 136 10.77 16.66 -17.12
C ALA A 136 11.64 15.79 -18.04
N GLN A 137 11.62 14.47 -17.84
CA GLN A 137 12.33 13.53 -18.71
C GLN A 137 11.72 13.51 -20.11
N GLU A 138 10.40 13.47 -20.25
CA GLU A 138 9.72 13.52 -21.56
C GLU A 138 10.10 14.78 -22.34
N VAL A 139 10.13 15.94 -21.69
CA VAL A 139 10.55 17.21 -22.33
C VAL A 139 12.02 17.16 -22.76
N ALA A 140 12.90 16.56 -21.96
CA ALA A 140 14.31 16.41 -22.31
C ALA A 140 14.49 15.44 -23.48
N ASP A 141 13.78 14.33 -23.47
CA ASP A 141 13.80 13.32 -24.54
C ASP A 141 13.26 13.91 -25.85
N ASP A 142 12.18 14.69 -25.82
CA ASP A 142 11.64 15.38 -26.99
C ASP A 142 12.63 16.40 -27.57
N ALA A 143 13.33 17.13 -26.70
CA ALA A 143 14.37 18.08 -27.13
C ALA A 143 15.53 17.35 -27.82
N GLU A 144 15.98 16.23 -27.27
CA GLU A 144 17.02 15.39 -27.87
C GLU A 144 16.56 14.84 -29.24
N ARG A 145 15.33 14.33 -29.35
CA ARG A 145 14.76 13.87 -30.64
C ARG A 145 14.75 14.99 -31.67
N ALA A 146 14.40 16.21 -31.28
CA ALA A 146 14.41 17.37 -32.18
C ALA A 146 15.84 17.70 -32.68
N VAL A 147 16.85 17.62 -31.81
CA VAL A 147 18.26 17.78 -32.19
C VAL A 147 18.68 16.69 -33.19
N ARG A 148 18.34 15.43 -32.90
CA ARG A 148 18.66 14.30 -33.79
C ARG A 148 18.02 14.44 -35.16
N LEU A 149 16.76 14.88 -35.23
CA LEU A 149 16.07 15.18 -36.49
C LEU A 149 16.76 16.31 -37.27
N SER A 150 17.22 17.36 -36.58
CA SER A 150 17.99 18.44 -37.20
C SER A 150 19.28 17.91 -37.84
N MET A 151 20.03 17.06 -37.14
CA MET A 151 21.25 16.46 -37.67
C MET A 151 20.99 15.57 -38.89
N VAL A 152 19.90 14.80 -38.93
CA VAL A 152 19.53 14.04 -40.14
C VAL A 152 19.27 14.99 -41.31
N GLY A 153 18.59 16.12 -41.08
CA GLY A 153 18.42 17.15 -42.11
C GLY A 153 19.74 17.75 -42.60
N GLU A 154 20.72 17.94 -41.72
CA GLU A 154 22.07 18.39 -42.10
C GLU A 154 22.82 17.36 -42.95
N VAL A 155 22.70 16.07 -42.62
CA VAL A 155 23.25 14.97 -43.43
C VAL A 155 22.60 14.96 -44.82
N GLU A 156 21.28 15.03 -44.89
CA GLU A 156 20.54 15.08 -46.17
C GLU A 156 20.94 16.31 -47.01
N GLY A 157 21.09 17.48 -46.38
CA GLY A 157 21.56 18.70 -47.06
C GLY A 157 22.99 18.58 -47.58
N SER A 158 23.87 17.95 -46.80
CA SER A 158 25.27 17.71 -47.18
C SER A 158 25.38 16.73 -48.35
N ILE A 159 24.63 15.63 -48.31
CA ILE A 159 24.55 14.66 -49.42
C ILE A 159 23.98 15.32 -50.67
N THR A 160 22.94 16.14 -50.53
CA THR A 160 22.34 16.87 -51.67
C THR A 160 23.37 17.77 -52.33
N THR A 161 24.12 18.53 -51.53
CA THR A 161 25.16 19.44 -52.02
C THR A 161 26.29 18.68 -52.71
N ASP A 162 26.76 17.58 -52.12
CA ASP A 162 27.80 16.73 -52.71
C ASP A 162 27.34 16.08 -54.03
N ALA A 163 26.10 15.58 -54.07
CA ALA A 163 25.54 14.99 -55.28
C ALA A 163 25.38 16.03 -56.41
N GLN A 164 24.90 17.24 -56.10
CA GLN A 164 24.83 18.36 -57.07
C GLN A 164 26.22 18.73 -57.60
N LYS A 165 27.23 18.78 -56.71
CA LYS A 165 28.61 19.02 -57.11
C LYS A 165 29.11 17.94 -58.07
N LYS A 166 28.85 16.66 -57.78
CA LYS A 166 29.24 15.55 -58.68
C LYS A 166 28.52 15.58 -60.03
N VAL A 167 27.30 16.12 -60.10
CA VAL A 167 26.64 16.40 -61.39
C VAL A 167 27.38 17.49 -62.17
N SER A 168 27.80 18.57 -61.50
CA SER A 168 28.59 19.63 -62.15
C SER A 168 29.97 19.15 -62.61
N GLU A 169 30.50 18.10 -61.97
CA GLU A 169 31.74 17.41 -62.33
C GLU A 169 31.52 16.27 -63.34
N GLU A 170 30.31 16.12 -63.90
CA GLU A 170 29.93 15.08 -64.87
C GLU A 170 30.15 13.64 -64.36
N THR A 171 30.19 13.45 -63.03
CA THR A 171 30.34 12.13 -62.38
C THR A 171 28.98 11.50 -62.06
N LEU A 172 27.94 12.32 -61.87
CA LEU A 172 26.55 11.90 -61.74
C LEU A 172 25.71 12.56 -62.84
N GLU A 173 24.57 11.96 -63.18
CA GLU A 173 23.66 12.42 -64.22
C GLU A 173 22.38 13.03 -63.64
N GLY A 174 21.82 13.99 -64.36
CA GLY A 174 20.52 14.60 -64.04
C GLY A 174 20.58 15.61 -62.90
N PRO A 175 19.51 16.42 -62.73
CA PRO A 175 19.43 17.34 -61.61
C PRO A 175 19.20 16.57 -60.31
N ILE A 176 19.86 16.97 -59.21
CA ILE A 176 19.55 16.46 -57.87
C ILE A 176 18.57 17.41 -57.21
N LEU A 177 17.41 16.88 -56.82
CA LEU A 177 16.31 17.61 -56.22
C LEU A 177 16.51 17.77 -54.71
N ARG A 178 16.74 16.65 -54.02
CA ARG A 178 16.92 16.56 -52.56
C ARG A 178 17.48 15.19 -52.19
N SER A 179 17.89 15.02 -50.94
CA SER A 179 18.20 13.69 -50.37
C SER A 179 17.16 13.28 -49.35
N SER A 180 16.99 11.97 -49.16
CA SER A 180 16.19 11.41 -48.08
C SER A 180 16.90 10.22 -47.46
N CYS A 181 16.99 10.19 -46.12
CA CYS A 181 17.69 9.17 -45.36
C CYS A 181 16.71 8.28 -44.59
N THR A 182 16.94 6.97 -44.61
CA THR A 182 16.20 5.98 -43.80
C THR A 182 17.21 5.20 -42.95
N PRO A 183 16.97 5.04 -41.64
CA PRO A 183 17.91 4.30 -40.80
C PRO A 183 18.00 2.82 -41.21
N LEU A 184 19.20 2.26 -41.16
CA LEU A 184 19.50 0.88 -41.51
C LEU A 184 19.54 -0.02 -40.26
N GLY A 185 19.28 -1.32 -40.46
CA GLY A 185 19.52 -2.36 -39.44
C GLY A 185 18.62 -2.26 -38.20
N GLY A 186 17.47 -1.60 -38.30
CA GLY A 186 16.58 -1.36 -37.15
C GLY A 186 17.03 -0.18 -36.26
N GLY A 187 18.00 0.62 -36.72
CA GLY A 187 18.30 1.90 -36.07
C GLY A 187 17.09 2.83 -36.09
N SER A 188 17.02 3.74 -35.12
CA SER A 188 15.99 4.77 -35.07
C SER A 188 16.54 6.07 -34.51
N THR A 189 16.09 7.20 -35.07
CA THR A 189 16.26 8.52 -34.44
C THR A 189 15.63 8.58 -33.06
N ASP A 190 14.65 7.69 -32.82
CA ASP A 190 13.88 7.64 -31.58
C ASP A 190 14.53 6.83 -30.45
N ASP A 191 15.56 6.04 -30.75
CA ASP A 191 16.31 5.33 -29.72
C ASP A 191 17.40 6.25 -29.15
N LEU A 192 17.05 6.99 -28.09
CA LEU A 192 17.97 7.91 -27.42
C LEU A 192 19.15 7.22 -26.74
N THR A 193 19.13 5.89 -26.61
CA THR A 193 20.24 5.11 -26.05
C THR A 193 21.28 4.74 -27.11
N ALA A 194 20.91 4.80 -28.40
CA ALA A 194 21.85 4.60 -29.49
C ALA A 194 22.88 5.74 -29.52
N LEU A 195 24.17 5.37 -29.57
CA LEU A 195 25.29 6.32 -29.71
C LEU A 195 25.53 6.68 -31.18
N THR A 196 25.27 5.75 -32.08
CA THR A 196 25.45 5.92 -33.51
C THR A 196 24.27 5.35 -34.27
N THR A 197 23.99 5.90 -35.45
CA THR A 197 22.97 5.36 -36.36
C THR A 197 23.46 5.45 -37.79
N THR A 198 23.36 4.34 -38.50
CA THR A 198 23.67 4.26 -39.94
C THR A 198 22.40 4.45 -40.74
N TYR A 199 22.48 5.19 -41.84
CA TYR A 199 21.40 5.52 -42.74
C TYR A 199 21.71 5.08 -44.16
N SER A 200 20.68 4.58 -44.86
CA SER A 200 20.66 4.48 -46.32
C SER A 200 19.94 5.72 -46.83
N CYS A 201 20.66 6.55 -47.55
CA CYS A 201 20.17 7.79 -48.12
C CYS A 201 20.07 7.67 -49.64
N ILE A 202 19.09 8.34 -50.23
CA ILE A 202 18.96 8.49 -51.68
C ILE A 202 18.99 9.97 -52.05
N ALA A 203 19.94 10.37 -52.89
CA ALA A 203 19.92 11.66 -53.56
C ALA A 203 18.99 11.57 -54.77
N ILE A 204 17.78 12.08 -54.63
CA ILE A 204 16.67 11.96 -55.58
C ILE A 204 16.95 12.83 -56.80
N SER A 205 17.04 12.20 -57.97
CA SER A 205 17.16 12.89 -59.26
C SER A 205 15.83 12.96 -60.01
N THR A 206 14.92 12.02 -59.75
CA THR A 206 13.61 11.96 -60.40
C THR A 206 12.57 11.44 -59.42
N GLU A 207 11.46 12.17 -59.30
CA GLU A 207 10.25 11.68 -58.64
C GLU A 207 9.32 11.06 -59.68
N ASN A 208 8.92 9.82 -59.45
CA ASN A 208 8.07 9.06 -60.35
C ASN A 208 6.60 9.33 -60.04
N ALA A 209 5.73 9.14 -61.05
CA ALA A 209 4.29 9.37 -60.91
C ALA A 209 3.60 8.42 -59.90
N ASP A 210 4.23 7.30 -59.57
CA ASP A 210 3.76 6.32 -58.58
C ASP A 210 4.15 6.68 -57.13
N GLY A 211 4.81 7.82 -56.93
CA GLY A 211 5.32 8.28 -55.64
C GLY A 211 6.67 7.67 -55.24
N THR A 212 7.29 6.86 -56.10
CA THR A 212 8.65 6.39 -55.89
C THR A 212 9.67 7.45 -56.32
N ALA A 213 10.89 7.34 -55.82
CA ALA A 213 11.99 8.22 -56.19
C ALA A 213 13.14 7.39 -56.78
N SER A 214 13.77 7.90 -57.83
CA SER A 214 14.99 7.35 -58.42
C SER A 214 16.15 8.33 -58.20
N GLY A 215 17.35 7.80 -58.03
CA GLY A 215 18.49 8.59 -57.62
C GLY A 215 19.70 7.76 -57.24
N TYR A 216 20.66 8.40 -56.58
CA TYR A 216 21.94 7.81 -56.18
C TYR A 216 21.93 7.44 -54.71
N ARG A 217 22.39 6.23 -54.37
CA ARG A 217 22.45 5.77 -52.98
C ARG A 217 23.72 6.24 -52.28
N PHE A 218 23.55 6.63 -51.02
CA PHE A 218 24.61 7.01 -50.11
C PHE A 218 24.42 6.26 -48.80
N SER A 219 25.53 5.87 -48.18
CA SER A 219 25.56 5.38 -46.81
C SER A 219 26.08 6.50 -45.92
N ALA A 220 25.37 6.77 -44.83
CA ALA A 220 25.75 7.79 -43.86
C ALA A 220 25.77 7.21 -42.45
N THR A 221 26.67 7.69 -41.60
CA THR A 221 26.72 7.35 -40.18
C THR A 221 26.74 8.62 -39.36
N VAL A 222 25.81 8.71 -38.41
CA VAL A 222 25.71 9.80 -37.45
C VAL A 222 26.18 9.29 -36.09
N ASN A 223 27.00 10.08 -35.41
CA ASN A 223 27.37 9.90 -34.01
C ASN A 223 26.68 10.97 -33.18
N TRP A 224 25.72 10.54 -32.36
CA TRP A 224 24.89 11.44 -31.56
C TRP A 224 25.65 12.06 -30.39
N ASN A 225 26.69 11.38 -29.89
CA ASN A 225 27.41 11.82 -28.70
C ASN A 225 28.32 13.04 -28.95
N ASP A 226 28.94 13.12 -30.13
CA ASP A 226 29.81 14.24 -30.50
C ASP A 226 29.20 15.16 -31.56
N GLY A 227 27.98 14.87 -32.03
CA GLY A 227 27.31 15.66 -33.03
C GLY A 227 27.93 15.57 -34.42
N SER A 228 28.73 14.53 -34.70
CA SER A 228 29.41 14.36 -35.99
C SER A 228 28.68 13.40 -36.92
N TYR A 229 28.92 13.55 -38.23
CA TYR A 229 28.39 12.65 -39.24
C TYR A 229 29.37 12.48 -40.41
N THR A 230 29.26 11.35 -41.09
CA THR A 230 30.03 11.01 -42.28
C THR A 230 29.12 10.37 -43.32
N TRP A 231 29.45 10.52 -44.61
CA TRP A 231 28.71 9.90 -45.70
C TRP A 231 29.65 9.53 -46.85
N HIS A 232 29.24 8.55 -47.66
CA HIS A 232 29.88 8.21 -48.91
C HIS A 232 28.86 7.74 -49.95
N LEU A 233 29.23 7.85 -51.22
CA LEU A 233 28.45 7.31 -52.33
C LEU A 233 28.53 5.77 -52.32
N GLY A 234 27.40 5.11 -52.58
CA GLY A 234 27.26 3.65 -52.51
C GLY A 234 26.69 3.18 -51.17
N ASP A 235 26.29 1.91 -51.14
CA ASP A 235 25.82 1.20 -49.93
C ASP A 235 27.00 0.59 -49.14
#